data_AF-A0A9X0DBM8-F1
#
_entry.id   AF-A0A9X0DBM8-F1
#
_cell.length_a   1.000
_cell.length_b   1.000
_cell.length_c   1.000
_cell.angle_alpha   90.00
_cell.angle_beta   90.00
_cell.angle_gamma   90.00
#
_symmetry.space_group_name_H-M   'P 1'
#
loop_
_entity.id
_entity.type
_entity.pdbx_description
1 polymer ?
#
loop_
_entity_poly.entity_id
_entity_poly.type
_entity_poly.pdbx_seq_one_letter_code
_entity_poly.pdbx_strand_id
1 'polypeptide(L)'
;MIKDGLYMIRKNDHEYLPVYCDMTSEQGAYTLLVTSASNGWKKNEVKLKNPTRPSLSRDYSILGYADQIKALSGGKTFKYRIEAYKRGHWGGVWTAPIKYSFVSETNQQTDVNQTKRFNQWQYNWENSLEQRMPWLGARQSLLTTSTHSDYSDWGSIISEKKVE
;
A
#
# COMPACT_ATOMS: atom_id res chain seq x y z
N MET A 1 15.52 13.85 16.96
CA MET A 1 14.54 12.77 16.69
C MET A 1 13.69 13.20 15.51
N ILE A 2 13.60 12.37 14.48
CA ILE A 2 12.74 12.63 13.33
C ILE A 2 11.30 12.32 13.75
N LYS A 3 10.36 13.20 13.42
CA LYS A 3 8.94 13.06 13.79
C LYS A 3 8.12 12.62 12.58
N ASP A 4 6.97 12.01 12.82
CA ASP A 4 5.99 11.83 11.76
C ASP A 4 5.60 13.18 11.16
N GLY A 5 5.37 13.23 9.85
CA GLY A 5 4.98 14.47 9.21
C GLY A 5 5.19 14.48 7.70
N LEU A 6 5.13 15.67 7.13
CA LEU A 6 5.36 15.88 5.71
C LEU A 6 6.85 16.05 5.41
N TYR A 7 7.31 15.31 4.43
CA TYR A 7 8.67 15.36 3.91
C TYR A 7 8.64 15.46 2.40
N MET A 8 9.72 15.99 1.82
CA MET A 8 9.88 16.06 0.37
C MET A 8 10.73 14.88 -0.09
N ILE A 9 10.22 14.09 -1.03
CA ILE A 9 11.00 13.07 -1.73
C ILE A 9 11.32 13.54 -3.15
N ARG A 10 12.50 13.18 -3.64
CA ARG A 10 12.91 13.50 -5.01
C ARG A 10 12.14 12.64 -6.01
N LYS A 11 11.38 13.29 -6.89
CA LYS A 11 10.65 12.65 -7.99
C LYS A 11 11.48 12.61 -9.28
N ASN A 12 12.34 13.59 -9.52
CA ASN A 12 13.36 13.58 -10.56
C ASN A 12 14.40 14.67 -10.20
N ASP A 13 15.33 14.98 -11.09
CA ASP A 13 16.42 15.92 -10.80
C ASP A 13 15.95 17.35 -10.48
N HIS A 14 14.71 17.69 -10.83
CA HIS A 14 14.17 19.06 -10.67
C HIS A 14 12.86 19.13 -9.88
N GLU A 15 12.20 18.00 -9.63
CA GLU A 15 10.90 17.95 -8.97
C GLU A 15 10.95 17.15 -7.67
N TYR A 16 10.27 17.69 -6.66
CA TYR A 16 10.07 17.07 -5.37
C TYR A 16 8.57 16.89 -5.10
N LEU A 17 8.23 15.82 -4.40
CA LEU A 17 6.85 15.47 -4.05
C LEU A 17 6.68 15.47 -2.53
N PRO A 18 5.68 16.19 -1.98
CA PRO A 18 5.37 16.08 -0.55
C PRO A 18 4.74 14.72 -0.27
N VAL A 19 5.28 14.02 0.73
CA VAL A 19 4.77 12.73 1.20
C VAL A 19 4.66 12.74 2.71
N TYR A 20 3.70 11.99 3.24
CA TYR A 20 3.66 11.74 4.68
C TYR A 20 4.63 10.60 4.99
N CYS A 21 5.54 10.84 5.94
CA CYS A 21 6.39 9.80 6.47
C CYS A 21 6.04 9.50 7.92
N ASP A 22 5.87 8.22 8.19
CA ASP A 22 5.81 7.64 9.51
C ASP A 22 7.24 7.31 9.95
N MET A 23 7.76 8.11 10.87
CA MET A 23 9.16 8.06 11.33
C MET A 23 9.26 7.47 12.73
N THR A 24 8.12 7.25 13.39
CA THR A 24 8.04 6.79 14.79
C THR A 24 7.60 5.35 14.94
N SER A 25 6.97 4.77 13.92
CA SER A 25 6.53 3.38 13.98
C SER A 25 7.70 2.41 13.79
N GLU A 26 8.11 1.76 14.88
CA GLU A 26 9.22 0.80 14.92
C GLU A 26 10.54 1.36 14.34
N GLN A 27 11.54 0.50 14.11
CA GLN A 27 12.85 0.89 13.57
C GLN A 27 12.82 1.31 12.09
N GLY A 28 11.65 1.62 11.50
CA GLY A 28 11.49 1.86 10.07
C GLY A 28 10.78 3.17 9.77
N ALA A 29 11.40 3.99 8.91
CA ALA A 29 10.73 5.12 8.26
C ALA A 29 9.84 4.60 7.10
N TYR A 30 8.52 4.74 7.22
CA TYR A 30 7.58 4.36 6.16
C TYR A 30 7.09 5.59 5.41
N THR A 31 7.13 5.55 4.08
CA THR A 31 6.51 6.57 3.22
C THR A 31 5.07 6.16 2.89
N LEU A 32 4.10 7.05 3.11
CA LEU A 32 2.70 6.80 2.77
C LEU A 32 2.52 6.72 1.25
N LEU A 33 2.05 5.57 0.76
CA LEU A 33 1.75 5.36 -0.66
C LEU A 33 0.27 5.54 -0.98
N VAL A 34 -0.62 5.06 -0.11
CA VAL A 34 -2.07 5.02 -0.33
C VAL A 34 -2.80 5.31 0.97
N THR A 35 -3.90 6.04 0.88
CA THR A 35 -4.96 6.08 1.89
C THR A 35 -6.28 5.95 1.16
N SER A 36 -7.00 4.87 1.42
CA SER A 36 -8.38 4.66 0.95
C SER A 36 -9.34 5.04 2.07
N ALA A 37 -9.70 6.31 2.13
CA ALA A 37 -10.60 6.85 3.16
C ALA A 37 -12.07 6.75 2.76
N SER A 38 -12.33 6.69 1.45
CA SER A 38 -13.66 6.50 0.89
C SER A 38 -13.71 5.33 -0.09
N ASN A 39 -14.94 4.89 -0.37
CA ASN A 39 -15.27 3.89 -1.37
C ASN A 39 -15.60 4.54 -2.73
N GLY A 40 -15.65 3.77 -3.81
CA GLY A 40 -16.02 4.30 -5.13
C GLY A 40 -14.85 4.87 -5.92
N TRP A 41 -13.64 4.37 -5.68
CA TRP A 41 -12.46 4.76 -6.44
C TRP A 41 -12.59 4.34 -7.91
N LYS A 42 -12.00 5.11 -8.81
CA LYS A 42 -11.87 4.71 -10.22
C LYS A 42 -10.55 4.00 -10.46
N LYS A 43 -10.54 3.02 -11.37
CA LYS A 43 -9.31 2.27 -11.73
C LYS A 43 -8.12 3.16 -12.10
N ASN A 44 -8.36 4.28 -12.78
CA ASN A 44 -7.31 5.22 -13.17
C ASN A 44 -6.76 6.08 -12.01
N GLU A 45 -7.45 6.14 -10.87
CA GLU A 45 -7.03 6.89 -9.68
C GLU A 45 -6.13 6.08 -8.74
N VAL A 46 -6.14 4.74 -8.86
CA VAL A 46 -5.40 3.84 -7.97
C VAL A 46 -3.90 4.15 -7.95
N LYS A 47 -3.31 4.45 -9.12
CA LYS A 47 -1.89 4.78 -9.25
C LYS A 47 -1.57 6.20 -8.79
N LEU A 48 -2.51 7.13 -8.94
CA LEU A 48 -2.30 8.55 -8.67
C LEU A 48 -3.61 9.27 -8.32
N LYS A 49 -3.73 9.74 -7.07
CA LYS A 49 -4.88 10.51 -6.58
C LYS A 49 -4.40 11.50 -5.53
N ASN A 50 -4.69 12.79 -5.72
CA ASN A 50 -4.25 13.87 -4.82
C ASN A 50 -2.74 13.86 -4.49
N PRO A 51 -1.83 13.68 -5.46
CA PRO A 51 -0.41 13.37 -5.20
C PRO A 51 0.36 14.46 -4.46
N THR A 52 -0.09 15.72 -4.49
CA THR A 52 0.53 16.84 -3.78
C THR A 52 -0.08 17.11 -2.39
N ARG A 53 -1.06 16.31 -1.97
CA ARG A 53 -1.83 16.50 -0.73
C ARG A 53 -1.88 15.19 0.08
N PRO A 54 -0.74 14.67 0.56
CA PRO A 54 -0.71 13.48 1.42
C PRO A 54 -1.64 13.64 2.62
N SER A 55 -2.43 12.60 2.90
CA SER A 55 -3.43 12.61 3.96
C SER A 55 -3.66 11.21 4.50
N LEU A 56 -3.81 11.09 5.82
CA LEU A 56 -4.20 9.84 6.48
C LEU A 56 -5.72 9.67 6.62
N SER A 57 -6.50 10.70 6.28
CA SER A 57 -7.96 10.73 6.47
C SER A 57 -8.74 11.07 5.21
N ARG A 58 -8.06 11.31 4.09
CA ARG A 58 -8.65 11.59 2.78
C ARG A 58 -7.97 10.74 1.74
N ASP A 59 -8.72 10.43 0.68
CA ASP A 59 -8.20 9.63 -0.42
C ASP A 59 -6.92 10.20 -0.99
N TYR A 60 -5.90 9.37 -1.04
CA TYR A 60 -4.56 9.73 -1.49
C TYR A 60 -3.91 8.51 -2.12
N SER A 61 -3.24 8.71 -3.25
CA SER A 61 -2.38 7.70 -3.85
C SER A 61 -1.23 8.32 -4.61
N ILE A 62 -0.04 7.81 -4.34
CA ILE A 62 1.17 7.94 -5.13
C ILE A 62 1.74 6.56 -5.48
N LEU A 63 0.88 5.52 -5.50
CA LEU A 63 1.28 4.13 -5.70
C LEU A 63 2.10 3.94 -6.99
N GLY A 64 1.81 4.73 -8.02
CA GLY A 64 2.57 4.76 -9.28
C GLY A 64 4.04 5.15 -9.13
N TYR A 65 4.42 5.83 -8.05
CA TYR A 65 5.81 6.18 -7.73
C TYR A 65 6.48 5.18 -6.78
N ALA A 66 5.77 4.14 -6.32
CA ALA A 66 6.29 3.22 -5.30
C ALA A 66 7.58 2.51 -5.72
N ASP A 67 7.68 2.10 -6.99
CA ASP A 67 8.87 1.43 -7.53
C ASP A 67 10.09 2.34 -7.52
N GLN A 68 9.89 3.61 -7.88
CA GLN A 68 10.94 4.62 -7.82
C GLN A 68 11.36 4.88 -6.37
N ILE A 69 10.41 5.01 -5.45
CA ILE A 69 10.68 5.29 -4.03
C ILE A 69 11.51 4.15 -3.42
N LYS A 70 11.12 2.89 -3.61
CA LYS A 70 11.89 1.76 -3.04
C LYS A 70 13.26 1.60 -3.69
N ALA A 71 13.41 1.95 -4.97
CA ALA A 71 14.69 1.91 -5.67
C ALA A 71 15.74 2.86 -5.05
N LEU A 72 15.32 3.94 -4.38
CA LEU A 72 16.21 4.84 -3.66
C LEU A 72 17.00 4.17 -2.52
N SER A 73 16.50 3.05 -1.99
CA SER A 73 17.18 2.32 -0.90
C SER A 73 18.45 1.59 -1.34
N GLY A 74 18.57 1.21 -2.63
CA GLY A 74 19.62 0.32 -3.13
C GLY A 74 19.61 -1.10 -2.53
N GLY A 75 18.56 -1.46 -1.77
CA GLY A 75 18.47 -2.74 -1.06
C GLY A 75 18.06 -3.91 -1.95
N LYS A 76 18.30 -5.14 -1.47
CA LYS A 76 17.79 -6.38 -2.12
C LYS A 76 16.33 -6.68 -1.80
N THR A 77 15.84 -6.12 -0.70
CA THR A 77 14.46 -6.25 -0.22
C THR A 77 13.95 -4.90 0.27
N PHE A 78 12.65 -4.78 0.41
CA PHE A 78 12.01 -3.65 1.06
C PHE A 78 10.94 -4.12 2.03
N LYS A 79 10.61 -3.28 3.02
CA LYS A 79 9.48 -3.49 3.92
C LYS A 79 8.27 -2.72 3.42
N TYR A 80 7.09 -3.31 3.57
CA TYR A 80 5.82 -2.62 3.37
C TYR A 80 4.87 -2.91 4.52
N ARG A 81 3.93 -2.00 4.71
CA ARG A 81 2.98 -2.03 5.81
C ARG A 81 1.57 -1.79 5.29
N ILE A 82 0.63 -2.59 5.79
CA ILE A 82 -0.80 -2.43 5.53
C ILE A 82 -1.49 -2.32 6.88
N GLU A 83 -2.38 -1.34 7.01
CA GLU A 83 -3.14 -1.05 8.20
C GLU A 83 -4.56 -0.68 7.78
N ALA A 84 -5.54 -1.01 8.62
CA ALA A 84 -6.91 -0.59 8.43
C ALA A 84 -7.49 -0.06 9.74
N TYR A 85 -8.49 0.82 9.63
CA TYR A 85 -9.16 1.54 10.72
C TYR A 85 -8.27 2.53 11.49
N LYS A 86 -7.14 2.10 12.05
CA LYS A 86 -6.18 2.96 12.75
C LYS A 86 -4.77 2.38 12.69
N ARG A 87 -3.76 3.20 13.00
CA ARG A 87 -2.35 2.78 13.04
C ARG A 87 -2.20 1.51 13.92
N GLY A 88 -1.40 0.58 13.44
CA GLY A 88 -1.08 -0.69 14.07
C GLY A 88 -2.26 -1.65 14.19
N HIS A 89 -3.31 -1.49 13.36
CA HIS A 89 -4.49 -2.37 13.38
C HIS A 89 -4.78 -3.02 12.04
N TRP A 90 -5.38 -4.22 12.11
CA TRP A 90 -5.94 -4.99 10.99
C TRP A 90 -5.04 -5.04 9.77
N GLY A 91 -3.88 -5.67 9.93
CA GLY A 91 -2.87 -5.77 8.88
C GLY A 91 -1.53 -6.26 9.40
N GLY A 92 -0.42 -5.69 8.92
CA GLY A 92 0.90 -6.13 9.33
C GLY A 92 2.05 -5.42 8.61
N VAL A 93 3.24 -5.95 8.82
CA VAL A 93 4.47 -5.58 8.12
C VAL A 93 5.02 -6.82 7.43
N TRP A 94 5.44 -6.63 6.18
CA TRP A 94 6.05 -7.67 5.37
C TRP A 94 7.36 -7.20 4.77
N THR A 95 8.22 -8.16 4.44
CA THR A 95 9.40 -7.95 3.59
C THR A 95 9.15 -8.61 2.23
N ALA A 96 9.58 -7.95 1.16
CA ALA A 96 9.48 -8.44 -0.22
C ALA A 96 10.79 -8.22 -1.01
N PRO A 97 11.07 -9.05 -2.03
CA PRO A 97 12.15 -8.83 -3.00
C PRO A 97 12.04 -7.47 -3.70
N ILE A 98 13.16 -6.75 -3.89
CA ILE A 98 13.17 -5.42 -4.50
C ILE A 98 12.59 -5.38 -5.93
N LYS A 99 12.66 -6.51 -6.65
CA LYS A 99 12.10 -6.68 -8.00
C LYS A 99 10.57 -6.66 -8.05
N TYR A 100 9.89 -6.86 -6.93
CA TYR A 100 8.42 -6.81 -6.88
C TYR A 100 7.91 -5.38 -6.97
N SER A 101 6.70 -5.20 -7.50
CA SER A 101 6.06 -3.92 -7.78
C SER A 101 4.68 -3.84 -7.16
N PHE A 102 4.33 -2.68 -6.60
CA PHE A 102 2.96 -2.41 -6.13
C PHE A 102 1.96 -2.17 -7.26
N VAL A 103 2.43 -2.01 -8.50
CA VAL A 103 1.60 -1.78 -9.68
C VAL A 103 1.59 -2.98 -10.64
N SER A 104 1.99 -4.16 -10.16
CA SER A 104 1.82 -5.42 -10.88
C SER A 104 0.34 -5.64 -11.20
N GLU A 105 0.04 -6.07 -12.42
CA GLU A 105 -1.30 -6.48 -12.86
C GLU A 105 -1.55 -7.98 -12.67
N THR A 106 -0.65 -8.66 -11.96
CA THR A 106 -0.73 -10.09 -11.64
C THR A 106 -0.55 -10.32 -10.13
N ASN A 107 -1.16 -11.40 -9.64
CA ASN A 107 -1.10 -11.84 -8.23
C ASN A 107 0.11 -12.72 -7.89
N GLN A 108 1.11 -12.82 -8.77
CA GLN A 108 2.19 -13.82 -8.69
C GLN A 108 3.36 -13.44 -7.77
N GLN A 109 3.28 -12.29 -7.10
CA GLN A 109 4.31 -11.78 -6.20
C GLN A 109 4.11 -12.32 -4.78
N THR A 110 4.31 -13.62 -4.61
CA THR A 110 3.93 -14.39 -3.41
C THR A 110 5.07 -14.64 -2.42
N ASP A 111 6.33 -14.44 -2.83
CA ASP A 111 7.50 -14.56 -1.93
C ASP A 111 7.60 -13.35 -1.00
N VAL A 112 6.69 -13.28 -0.03
CA VAL A 112 6.64 -12.24 1.00
C VAL A 112 6.69 -12.86 2.39
N ASN A 113 7.48 -12.25 3.27
CA ASN A 113 7.63 -12.71 4.64
C ASN A 113 6.95 -11.73 5.60
N GLN A 114 5.95 -12.21 6.36
CA GLN A 114 5.30 -11.42 7.41
C GLN A 114 6.22 -11.29 8.62
N THR A 115 6.78 -10.11 8.81
CA THR A 115 7.66 -9.82 9.95
C THR A 115 6.89 -9.35 11.18
N LYS A 116 5.67 -8.84 10.99
CA LYS A 116 4.79 -8.42 12.08
C LYS A 116 3.32 -8.54 11.69
N ARG A 117 2.50 -8.96 12.65
CA ARG A 117 1.04 -9.00 12.52
C ARG A 117 0.41 -7.96 13.45
N PHE A 118 -0.59 -7.24 12.93
CA PHE A 118 -1.42 -6.31 13.68
C PHE A 118 -2.78 -6.95 13.94
N ASN A 119 -3.16 -7.06 15.22
CA ASN A 119 -4.32 -7.82 15.70
C ASN A 119 -4.29 -9.32 15.36
N GLN A 120 -5.36 -10.03 15.72
CA GLN A 120 -5.54 -11.45 15.47
C GLN A 120 -6.26 -11.65 14.14
N TRP A 121 -5.57 -12.27 13.19
CA TRP A 121 -6.11 -12.74 11.93
C TRP A 121 -5.18 -13.82 11.36
N GLN A 122 -5.67 -14.55 10.36
CA GLN A 122 -4.92 -15.54 9.58
C GLN A 122 -5.14 -15.29 8.09
N TYR A 123 -4.20 -15.72 7.24
CA TYR A 123 -4.43 -15.64 5.80
C TYR A 123 -5.63 -16.49 5.42
N ASN A 124 -6.55 -15.91 4.64
CA ASN A 124 -7.74 -16.59 4.16
C ASN A 124 -8.32 -15.84 2.97
N TRP A 125 -8.58 -16.57 1.87
CA TRP A 125 -9.17 -16.01 0.65
C TRP A 125 -10.63 -15.56 0.83
N GLU A 126 -11.34 -16.12 1.84
CA GLU A 126 -12.76 -15.87 2.06
C GLU A 126 -13.06 -14.69 2.99
N ASN A 127 -12.10 -14.20 3.77
CA ASN A 127 -12.39 -13.17 4.78
C ASN A 127 -11.17 -12.39 5.29
N SER A 128 -10.01 -12.48 4.64
CA SER A 128 -8.78 -11.89 5.16
C SER A 128 -7.82 -11.48 4.04
N LEU A 129 -6.63 -11.04 4.43
CA LEU A 129 -5.50 -10.87 3.52
C LEU A 129 -5.01 -12.25 3.05
N GLU A 130 -4.29 -12.26 1.95
CA GLU A 130 -3.52 -13.42 1.50
C GLU A 130 -2.02 -13.09 1.45
N GLN A 131 -1.17 -14.12 1.53
CA GLN A 131 0.28 -13.93 1.65
C GLN A 131 0.92 -13.57 0.30
N ARG A 132 0.75 -12.31 -0.13
CA ARG A 132 1.37 -11.74 -1.33
C ARG A 132 1.45 -10.22 -1.27
N MET A 133 2.23 -9.65 -2.17
CA MET A 133 2.20 -8.21 -2.41
C MET A 133 0.79 -7.76 -2.84
N PRO A 134 0.36 -6.56 -2.44
CA PRO A 134 -0.74 -5.88 -3.12
C PRO A 134 -0.47 -5.76 -4.61
N TRP A 135 -1.50 -5.98 -5.41
CA TRP A 135 -1.44 -5.90 -6.87
C TRP A 135 -2.72 -5.26 -7.42
N LEU A 136 -2.65 -4.76 -8.65
CA LEU A 136 -3.77 -4.12 -9.33
C LEU A 136 -4.76 -5.18 -9.79
N GLY A 137 -5.84 -5.33 -9.02
CA GLY A 137 -6.83 -6.36 -9.25
C GLY A 137 -7.79 -6.06 -10.40
N ALA A 138 -8.70 -7.01 -10.62
CA ALA A 138 -9.79 -6.91 -11.58
C ALA A 138 -11.09 -6.38 -10.93
N ARG A 139 -12.01 -5.90 -11.77
CA ARG A 139 -13.36 -5.46 -11.38
C ARG A 139 -13.34 -4.52 -10.17
N GLN A 140 -14.04 -4.89 -9.09
CA GLN A 140 -14.31 -4.03 -7.93
C GLN A 140 -13.12 -3.91 -6.97
N SER A 141 -12.20 -4.88 -6.98
CA SER A 141 -11.04 -4.94 -6.10
C SER A 141 -9.81 -4.34 -6.78
N LEU A 142 -9.71 -3.01 -6.75
CA LEU A 142 -8.75 -2.25 -7.57
C LEU A 142 -7.29 -2.34 -7.10
N LEU A 143 -7.07 -2.48 -5.80
CA LEU A 143 -5.77 -2.81 -5.20
C LEU A 143 -6.04 -3.84 -4.11
N THR A 144 -5.46 -5.03 -4.24
CA THR A 144 -5.85 -6.15 -3.37
C THR A 144 -4.70 -7.11 -3.13
N THR A 145 -4.78 -7.87 -2.04
CA THR A 145 -3.96 -9.07 -1.86
C THR A 145 -4.66 -10.33 -2.34
N SER A 146 -5.92 -10.28 -2.79
CA SER A 146 -6.72 -11.45 -3.18
C SER A 146 -6.16 -12.22 -4.36
N THR A 147 -6.40 -13.53 -4.43
CA THR A 147 -6.14 -14.38 -5.60
C THR A 147 -7.24 -14.20 -6.63
N HIS A 148 -8.46 -13.92 -6.18
CA HIS A 148 -9.70 -13.94 -6.93
C HIS A 148 -10.36 -12.55 -6.93
N SER A 149 -9.61 -11.54 -7.38
CA SER A 149 -10.06 -10.14 -7.39
C SER A 149 -11.33 -9.89 -8.23
N ASP A 150 -11.66 -10.82 -9.12
CA ASP A 150 -12.83 -10.81 -9.99
C ASP A 150 -14.12 -11.31 -9.31
N TYR A 151 -14.01 -11.99 -8.17
CA TYR A 151 -15.14 -12.56 -7.44
C TYR A 151 -15.22 -12.11 -5.98
N SER A 152 -14.08 -11.79 -5.36
CA SER A 152 -13.97 -11.51 -3.93
C SER A 152 -13.49 -10.08 -3.65
N ASP A 153 -14.16 -9.43 -2.72
CA ASP A 153 -13.75 -8.12 -2.14
C ASP A 153 -12.78 -8.29 -0.96
N TRP A 154 -12.56 -9.53 -0.49
CA TRP A 154 -11.71 -9.79 0.66
C TRP A 154 -10.24 -9.55 0.34
N GLY A 155 -9.53 -8.96 1.29
CA GLY A 155 -8.14 -8.55 1.10
C GLY A 155 -7.95 -7.31 0.22
N SER A 156 -9.04 -6.61 -0.14
CA SER A 156 -8.97 -5.36 -0.89
C SER A 156 -8.58 -4.16 -0.03
N ILE A 157 -7.69 -3.35 -0.58
CA ILE A 157 -7.18 -2.10 0.01
C ILE A 157 -7.89 -0.89 -0.61
N ILE A 158 -8.16 -0.94 -1.91
CA ILE A 158 -8.95 0.06 -2.64
C ILE A 158 -10.06 -0.68 -3.40
N SER A 159 -11.29 -0.17 -3.31
CA SER A 159 -12.44 -0.72 -4.03
C SER A 159 -13.23 0.34 -4.82
N GLU A 160 -13.77 -0.08 -5.97
CA GLU A 160 -14.74 0.71 -6.75
C GLU A 160 -16.16 0.60 -6.18
N LYS A 161 -16.43 -0.39 -5.31
CA LYS A 161 -17.74 -0.65 -4.75
C LYS A 161 -18.10 0.43 -3.76
N LYS A 162 -19.15 1.19 -4.04
CA LYS A 162 -19.78 2.05 -3.03
C LYS A 162 -20.51 1.13 -2.06
N VAL A 163 -20.23 1.27 -0.76
CA VAL A 163 -21.09 0.65 0.25
C VAL A 163 -22.38 1.47 0.26
N GLU A 164 -23.47 0.82 -0.15
CA GLU A 164 -24.84 1.35 0.02
C GLU A 164 -25.27 1.28 1.49
#